data_AF-A0A9P6ZV82-F1
#
_entry.id   AF-A0A9P6ZV82-F1
#
_cell.length_a   1.000
_cell.length_b   1.000
_cell.length_c   1.000
_cell.angle_alpha   90.00
_cell.angle_beta   90.00
_cell.angle_gamma   90.00
#
_symmetry.space_group_name_H-M   'P 1'
#
loop_
_entity.id
_entity.type
_entity.pdbx_description
1 polymer ?
#
loop_
_entity_poly.entity_id
_entity_poly.type
_entity_poly.pdbx_seq_one_letter_code
_entity_poly.pdbx_strand_id
1 'polypeptide(L)'
;MATAAMFGVPAQVLEHIKCIHVDGIVSLIDIRKFIDVFNEDNLEYSTLACIVMAVDAHILAIPNIGSQTSTITLCSLSFIFSVHCIFAAVITQHFGQKMKSLEFAVYYIEDKPTTVAIIYSAPSFLRTSSVALSTLGFLLGLFSDSGRSWTTTIPCTMAVVLLASF
;
A
#
# COMPACT_ATOMS: atom_id res chain seq x y z
N MET A 1 3.11 12.15 -9.52
CA MET A 1 3.08 10.68 -9.74
C MET A 1 2.24 9.96 -8.69
N ALA A 2 2.33 10.30 -7.39
CA ALA A 2 1.50 9.68 -6.34
C ALA A 2 -0.03 9.84 -6.53
N THR A 3 -0.51 11.01 -6.94
CA THR A 3 -1.95 11.24 -7.23
C THR A 3 -2.47 10.47 -8.44
N ALA A 4 -1.62 10.24 -9.45
CA ALA A 4 -1.95 9.41 -10.60
C ALA A 4 -2.02 7.92 -10.23
N ALA A 5 -1.19 7.45 -9.28
CA ALA A 5 -1.31 6.12 -8.69
C ALA A 5 -2.56 6.00 -7.79
N MET A 6 -2.86 7.02 -6.98
CA MET A 6 -4.00 7.01 -6.04
C MET A 6 -5.37 6.86 -6.74
N PHE A 7 -5.57 7.47 -7.92
CA PHE A 7 -6.79 7.32 -8.72
C PHE A 7 -6.66 6.27 -9.85
N GLY A 8 -5.44 5.96 -10.28
CA GLY A 8 -5.16 5.01 -11.35
C GLY A 8 -5.33 3.55 -10.92
N VAL A 9 -4.96 3.20 -9.70
CA VAL A 9 -5.03 1.80 -9.23
C VAL A 9 -6.49 1.30 -9.19
N PRO A 10 -7.48 2.04 -8.64
CA PRO A 10 -8.88 1.62 -8.74
C PRO A 10 -9.39 1.49 -10.18
N ALA A 11 -8.94 2.36 -11.09
CA ALA A 11 -9.34 2.32 -12.49
C ALA A 11 -8.75 1.12 -13.25
N GLN A 12 -7.47 0.80 -13.02
CA GLN A 12 -6.79 -0.36 -13.59
C GLN A 12 -7.40 -1.67 -13.09
N VAL A 13 -7.71 -1.77 -11.80
CA VAL A 13 -8.40 -2.94 -11.24
C VAL A 13 -9.79 -3.07 -11.84
N LEU A 14 -10.53 -1.96 -12.00
CA LEU A 14 -11.85 -1.98 -12.64
C LEU A 14 -11.78 -2.43 -14.10
N GLU A 15 -10.76 -2.00 -14.85
CA GLU A 15 -10.52 -2.43 -16.23
C GLU A 15 -10.20 -3.93 -16.30
N HIS A 16 -9.40 -4.45 -15.36
CA HIS A 16 -9.11 -5.88 -15.25
C HIS A 16 -10.36 -6.70 -14.93
N ILE A 17 -11.22 -6.22 -14.01
CA ILE A 17 -12.50 -6.85 -13.68
C ILE A 17 -13.42 -6.87 -14.91
N LYS A 18 -13.45 -5.81 -15.71
CA LYS A 18 -14.19 -5.78 -16.97
C LYS A 18 -13.65 -6.79 -17.98
N CYS A 19 -12.34 -7.04 -18.02
CA CYS A 19 -11.76 -8.07 -18.89
C CYS A 19 -12.07 -9.50 -18.43
N ILE A 20 -12.31 -9.71 -17.13
CA ILE A 20 -12.76 -10.99 -16.57
C ILE A 20 -14.24 -11.27 -16.90
N HIS A 21 -14.99 -10.21 -17.20
CA HIS A 21 -16.41 -10.23 -17.57
C HIS A 21 -16.57 -9.97 -19.08
N VAL A 22 -16.31 -10.99 -19.91
CA VAL A 22 -16.51 -10.89 -21.37
C VAL A 22 -17.89 -11.44 -21.72
N ASP A 23 -18.72 -10.63 -22.36
CA ASP A 23 -20.04 -11.01 -22.88
C ASP A 23 -21.01 -11.63 -21.85
N GLY A 24 -20.99 -11.19 -20.59
CA GLY A 24 -21.85 -11.72 -19.53
C GLY A 24 -21.38 -13.06 -18.96
N ILE A 25 -20.20 -13.55 -19.37
CA ILE A 25 -19.62 -14.79 -18.88
C ILE A 25 -18.42 -14.45 -18.01
N VAL A 26 -18.55 -14.77 -16.73
CA VAL A 26 -17.49 -14.65 -15.74
C VAL A 26 -16.60 -15.89 -15.80
N SER A 27 -15.36 -15.72 -16.27
CA SER A 27 -14.39 -16.82 -16.35
C SER A 27 -13.80 -17.13 -14.97
N LEU A 28 -14.18 -18.28 -14.41
CA LEU A 28 -13.69 -18.79 -13.12
C LEU A 28 -12.16 -19.01 -13.11
N ILE A 29 -11.58 -19.34 -14.27
CA ILE A 29 -10.14 -19.52 -14.44
C ILE A 29 -9.43 -18.17 -14.31
N ASP A 30 -9.96 -17.13 -14.96
CA ASP A 30 -9.38 -15.79 -14.91
C ASP A 30 -9.56 -15.15 -13.53
N ILE A 31 -10.70 -15.39 -12.85
CA ILE A 31 -10.87 -14.98 -11.44
C ILE A 31 -9.85 -15.65 -10.54
N ARG A 32 -9.65 -16.97 -10.68
CA ARG A 32 -8.70 -17.69 -9.83
C ARG A 32 -7.28 -17.15 -10.04
N LYS A 33 -6.87 -16.97 -11.30
CA LYS A 33 -5.58 -16.38 -11.64
C LYS A 33 -5.42 -14.96 -11.09
N PHE A 34 -6.45 -14.13 -11.21
CA PHE A 34 -6.48 -12.79 -10.64
C PHE A 34 -6.32 -12.81 -9.12
N ILE A 35 -7.05 -13.67 -8.41
CA ILE A 35 -6.95 -13.81 -6.95
C ILE A 35 -5.57 -14.32 -6.53
N ASP A 36 -4.99 -15.27 -7.27
CA ASP A 36 -3.69 -15.85 -6.94
C ASP A 36 -2.58 -14.80 -7.08
N VAL A 37 -2.52 -14.06 -8.21
CA VAL A 37 -1.60 -12.92 -8.39
C VAL A 37 -1.82 -11.87 -7.31
N PHE A 38 -3.08 -11.54 -7.02
CA PHE A 38 -3.38 -10.52 -6.02
C PHE A 38 -2.99 -10.94 -4.59
N ASN A 39 -3.07 -12.24 -4.26
CA ASN A 39 -2.62 -12.74 -2.97
C ASN A 39 -1.08 -12.66 -2.84
N GLU A 40 -0.35 -12.90 -3.93
CA GLU A 40 1.10 -12.69 -3.97
C GLU A 40 1.43 -11.21 -3.75
N ASP A 41 0.79 -10.30 -4.48
CA ASP A 41 0.94 -8.85 -4.31
C ASP A 41 0.63 -8.41 -2.87
N ASN A 42 -0.45 -8.94 -2.27
CA ASN A 42 -0.85 -8.62 -0.90
C ASN A 42 0.19 -9.02 0.16
N LEU A 43 0.86 -10.16 -0.06
CA LEU A 43 1.95 -10.61 0.81
C LEU A 43 3.12 -9.63 0.72
N GLU A 44 3.45 -9.18 -0.49
CA GLU A 44 4.47 -8.16 -0.72
C GLU A 44 4.09 -6.82 -0.07
N TYR A 45 2.86 -6.34 -0.28
CA TYR A 45 2.36 -5.09 0.31
C TYR A 45 2.40 -5.13 1.84
N SER A 46 2.01 -6.25 2.46
CA SER A 46 2.04 -6.43 3.91
C SER A 46 3.48 -6.46 4.44
N THR A 47 4.38 -7.15 3.73
CA THR A 47 5.80 -7.20 4.07
C THR A 47 6.43 -5.81 4.00
N LEU A 48 6.15 -5.06 2.94
CA LEU A 48 6.66 -3.71 2.78
C LEU A 48 6.08 -2.76 3.83
N ALA A 49 4.80 -2.87 4.17
CA ALA A 49 4.18 -2.09 5.24
C ALA A 49 4.89 -2.31 6.59
N CYS A 50 5.25 -3.56 6.93
CA CYS A 50 6.05 -3.86 8.11
C CYS A 50 7.44 -3.18 8.05
N ILE A 51 8.09 -3.18 6.89
CA ILE A 51 9.37 -2.50 6.69
C ILE A 51 9.21 -0.99 6.90
N VAL A 52 8.19 -0.36 6.31
CA VAL A 52 7.92 1.07 6.45
C VAL A 52 7.66 1.43 7.92
N MET A 53 6.89 0.62 8.66
CA MET A 53 6.67 0.81 10.09
C MET A 53 7.98 0.80 10.89
N ALA A 54 8.88 -0.13 10.58
CA ALA A 54 10.20 -0.20 11.23
C ALA A 54 11.06 1.04 10.90
N VAL A 55 10.99 1.51 9.65
CA VAL A 55 11.67 2.74 9.21
C VAL A 55 11.11 3.97 9.91
N ASP A 56 9.78 4.11 9.99
CA ASP A 56 9.12 5.21 10.69
C ASP A 56 9.51 5.24 12.18
N ALA A 57 9.49 4.08 12.85
CA ALA A 57 9.93 3.97 14.23
C ALA A 57 11.40 4.39 14.40
N HIS A 58 12.28 4.00 13.47
CA HIS A 58 13.68 4.39 13.50
C HIS A 58 13.87 5.88 13.24
N ILE A 59 13.16 6.48 12.28
CA ILE A 59 13.21 7.94 12.00
C ILE A 59 12.78 8.73 13.24
N LEU A 60 11.69 8.31 13.88
CA LEU A 60 11.17 8.94 15.10
C LEU A 60 12.14 8.82 16.28
N ALA A 61 12.98 7.78 16.31
CA ALA A 61 14.00 7.60 17.34
C ALA A 61 15.26 8.47 17.14
N ILE A 62 15.45 9.11 15.97
CA ILE A 62 16.62 9.96 15.72
C ILE A 62 16.45 11.28 16.50
N PRO A 63 17.38 11.62 17.41
CA PRO A 63 17.35 12.91 18.10
C PRO A 63 17.38 14.08 17.11
N ASN A 64 16.69 15.18 17.42
CA ASN A 64 16.56 16.40 16.60
C ASN A 64 15.80 16.26 15.27
N ILE A 65 15.80 15.08 14.65
CA ILE A 65 15.05 14.80 13.41
C ILE A 65 13.64 14.29 13.76
N GLY A 66 13.57 13.24 14.57
CA GLY A 66 12.33 12.60 15.00
C GLY A 66 11.54 13.40 16.02
N SER A 67 12.11 14.45 16.61
CA SER A 67 11.42 15.38 17.52
C SER A 67 10.75 16.55 16.82
N GLN A 68 10.99 16.73 15.51
CA GLN A 68 10.35 17.81 14.75
C GLN A 68 8.89 17.48 14.47
N THR A 69 8.02 18.48 14.65
CA THR A 69 6.57 18.29 14.52
C THR A 69 6.18 17.74 13.15
N SER A 70 6.78 18.22 12.06
CA SER A 70 6.52 17.74 10.69
C SER A 70 6.92 16.27 10.51
N THR A 71 8.12 15.89 10.96
CA THR A 71 8.61 14.51 10.93
C THR A 71 7.70 13.60 11.73
N ILE A 72 7.33 14.01 12.95
CA ILE A 72 6.44 13.25 13.84
C ILE A 72 5.11 12.99 13.15
N THR A 73 4.47 14.03 12.64
CA THR A 73 3.15 13.91 12.01
C THR A 73 3.21 12.99 10.79
N LEU A 74 4.18 13.17 9.90
CA LEU A 74 4.26 12.40 8.66
C LEU A 74 4.62 10.93 8.91
N CYS A 75 5.61 10.65 9.76
CA CYS A 75 5.98 9.26 10.09
C CYS A 75 4.88 8.56 10.90
N SER A 76 4.15 9.28 11.77
CA SER A 76 3.00 8.70 12.48
C SER A 76 1.83 8.38 11.55
N LEU A 77 1.53 9.26 10.59
CA LEU A 77 0.50 8.99 9.59
C LEU A 77 0.90 7.83 8.66
N SER A 78 2.18 7.78 8.26
CA SER A 78 2.73 6.64 7.52
C SER A 78 2.54 5.34 8.29
N PHE A 79 2.92 5.31 9.57
CA PHE A 79 2.76 4.14 10.42
C PHE A 79 1.30 3.67 10.49
N ILE A 80 0.35 4.61 10.67
CA ILE A 80 -1.08 4.31 10.67
C ILE A 80 -1.51 3.71 9.33
N PHE A 81 -1.07 4.27 8.21
CA PHE A 81 -1.40 3.75 6.87
C PHE A 81 -0.81 2.36 6.62
N SER A 82 0.41 2.09 7.09
CA SER A 82 1.00 0.75 7.02
C SER A 82 0.20 -0.28 7.83
N VAL A 83 -0.26 0.06 9.04
CA VAL A 83 -1.14 -0.82 9.83
C VAL A 83 -2.44 -1.10 9.08
N HIS A 84 -3.07 -0.06 8.53
CA HIS A 84 -4.30 -0.23 7.74
C HIS A 84 -4.06 -1.03 6.46
N CYS A 85 -2.88 -0.91 5.83
CA CYS A 85 -2.50 -1.71 4.67
C CYS A 85 -2.51 -3.21 5.00
N ILE A 86 -1.94 -3.60 6.14
CA ILE A 86 -1.94 -4.99 6.60
C ILE A 86 -3.37 -5.49 6.84
N PHE A 87 -4.20 -4.70 7.53
CA PHE A 87 -5.61 -5.06 7.74
C PHE A 87 -6.38 -5.18 6.42
N ALA A 88 -6.19 -4.23 5.50
CA ALA A 88 -6.81 -4.25 4.18
C ALA A 88 -6.38 -5.49 3.39
N ALA A 89 -5.10 -5.84 3.40
CA ALA A 89 -4.59 -7.04 2.73
C ALA A 89 -5.25 -8.32 3.27
N VAL A 90 -5.43 -8.44 4.60
CA VAL A 90 -6.13 -9.58 5.22
C VAL A 90 -7.60 -9.62 4.82
N ILE A 91 -8.30 -8.49 4.86
CA ILE A 91 -9.71 -8.39 4.44
C ILE A 91 -9.85 -8.79 2.98
N THR A 92 -8.99 -8.28 2.11
CA THR A 92 -9.05 -8.58 0.69
C THR A 92 -8.67 -10.03 0.39
N GLN A 93 -7.72 -10.64 1.12
CA GLN A 93 -7.43 -12.06 1.00
C GLN A 93 -8.65 -12.91 1.38
N HIS A 94 -9.34 -12.56 2.46
CA HIS A 94 -10.57 -13.24 2.87
C HIS A 94 -11.69 -13.08 1.81
N PHE A 95 -11.83 -11.87 1.27
CA PHE A 95 -12.75 -11.60 0.17
C PHE A 95 -12.39 -12.39 -1.10
N GLY A 96 -11.10 -12.49 -1.43
CA GLY A 96 -10.58 -13.28 -2.54
C GLY A 96 -10.89 -14.77 -2.41
N GLN A 97 -10.80 -15.36 -1.21
CA GLN A 97 -11.24 -16.74 -1.03
C GLN A 97 -12.74 -16.92 -1.31
N LYS A 98 -13.59 -15.95 -0.95
CA LYS A 98 -15.02 -15.99 -1.28
C LYS A 98 -15.29 -15.82 -2.78
N MET A 99 -14.48 -15.01 -3.46
CA MET A 99 -14.54 -14.82 -4.93
C MET A 99 -14.16 -16.08 -5.73
N LYS A 100 -13.61 -17.13 -5.10
CA LYS A 100 -13.44 -18.44 -5.76
C LYS A 100 -14.77 -19.19 -5.96
N SER A 101 -15.84 -18.78 -5.28
CA SER A 101 -17.20 -19.29 -5.51
C SER A 101 -17.82 -18.58 -6.72
N LEU A 102 -18.34 -19.34 -7.68
CA LEU A 102 -18.94 -18.81 -8.90
C LEU A 102 -20.12 -17.87 -8.61
N GLU A 103 -21.06 -18.30 -7.75
CA GLU A 103 -22.24 -17.49 -7.40
C GLU A 103 -21.86 -16.16 -6.75
N PHE A 104 -20.87 -16.20 -5.87
CA PHE A 104 -20.37 -15.00 -5.20
C PHE A 104 -19.65 -14.07 -6.18
N ALA A 105 -18.84 -14.63 -7.07
CA ALA A 105 -18.09 -13.88 -8.06
C ALA A 105 -19.01 -13.20 -9.08
N VAL A 106 -20.00 -13.92 -9.61
CA VAL A 106 -21.00 -13.38 -10.53
C VAL A 106 -21.74 -12.21 -9.87
N TYR A 107 -22.29 -12.40 -8.67
CA TYR A 107 -23.00 -11.33 -7.95
C TYR A 107 -22.14 -10.08 -7.74
N TYR A 108 -20.89 -10.23 -7.30
CA TYR A 108 -20.04 -9.08 -7.01
C TYR A 108 -19.42 -8.41 -8.25
N ILE A 109 -19.12 -9.18 -9.29
CA ILE A 109 -18.55 -8.64 -10.54
C ILE A 109 -19.64 -7.96 -11.38
N GLU A 110 -20.86 -8.53 -11.42
CA GLU A 110 -21.97 -7.97 -12.20
C GLU A 110 -22.68 -6.83 -11.47
N ASP A 111 -23.10 -7.03 -10.21
CA ASP A 111 -23.90 -6.03 -9.51
C ASP A 111 -23.04 -4.95 -8.82
N LYS A 112 -21.78 -5.28 -8.47
CA LYS A 112 -20.93 -4.43 -7.61
C LYS A 112 -19.45 -4.32 -8.05
N PRO A 113 -19.14 -4.12 -9.34
CA PRO A 113 -17.76 -4.12 -9.83
C PRO A 113 -16.89 -3.01 -9.19
N THR A 114 -17.50 -1.87 -8.86
CA THR A 114 -16.82 -0.77 -8.16
C THR A 114 -16.41 -1.15 -6.74
N THR A 115 -17.25 -1.90 -6.02
CA THR A 115 -16.93 -2.40 -4.68
C THR A 115 -15.72 -3.32 -4.72
N VAL A 116 -15.68 -4.23 -5.70
CA VAL A 116 -14.55 -5.13 -5.92
C VAL A 116 -13.30 -4.30 -6.22
N ALA A 117 -13.37 -3.33 -7.13
CA ALA A 117 -12.24 -2.47 -7.45
C ALA A 117 -11.68 -1.71 -6.24
N ILE A 118 -12.55 -1.22 -5.34
CA ILE A 118 -12.13 -0.53 -4.10
C ILE A 118 -11.42 -1.51 -3.14
N ILE A 119 -12.00 -2.69 -2.91
CA ILE A 119 -11.43 -3.70 -2.00
C ILE A 119 -10.04 -4.13 -2.48
N TYR A 120 -9.88 -4.37 -3.77
CA TYR A 120 -8.61 -4.80 -4.36
C TYR A 120 -7.59 -3.64 -4.55
N SER A 121 -8.02 -2.38 -4.61
CA SER A 121 -7.09 -1.24 -4.70
C SER A 121 -6.61 -0.71 -3.34
N ALA A 122 -7.38 -0.94 -2.26
CA ALA A 122 -7.10 -0.38 -0.94
C ALA A 122 -5.70 -0.70 -0.38
N PRO A 123 -5.18 -1.95 -0.43
CA PRO A 123 -3.84 -2.25 0.07
C PRO A 123 -2.75 -1.46 -0.67
N SER A 124 -2.79 -1.43 -2.00
CA SER A 124 -1.81 -0.70 -2.82
C SER A 124 -1.84 0.81 -2.57
N PHE A 125 -3.04 1.39 -2.42
CA PHE A 125 -3.22 2.80 -2.08
C PHE A 125 -2.61 3.16 -0.71
N LEU A 126 -2.89 2.36 0.31
CA LEU A 126 -2.40 2.60 1.67
C LEU A 126 -0.88 2.45 1.72
N ARG A 127 -0.33 1.43 1.04
CA ARG A 127 1.10 1.21 0.89
C ARG A 127 1.82 2.40 0.25
N THR A 128 1.35 2.85 -0.91
CA THR A 128 1.99 3.97 -1.64
C THR A 128 1.92 5.27 -0.85
N SER A 129 0.80 5.54 -0.19
CA SER A 129 0.64 6.72 0.67
C SER A 129 1.56 6.66 1.89
N SER A 130 1.71 5.49 2.51
CA SER A 130 2.63 5.29 3.65
C SER A 130 4.08 5.56 3.25
N VAL A 131 4.56 4.94 2.16
CA VAL A 131 5.93 5.19 1.66
C VAL A 131 6.16 6.67 1.36
N ALA A 132 5.21 7.33 0.70
CA ALA A 132 5.31 8.77 0.39
C ALA A 132 5.39 9.64 1.66
N LEU A 133 4.60 9.31 2.69
CA LEU A 133 4.61 10.06 3.95
C LEU A 133 5.90 9.82 4.75
N SER A 134 6.37 8.58 4.84
CA SER A 134 7.64 8.23 5.51
C SER A 134 8.82 8.95 4.87
N THR A 135 8.92 8.89 3.54
CA THR A 135 9.99 9.55 2.77
C THR A 135 9.94 11.07 2.94
N LEU A 136 8.77 11.70 2.87
CA LEU A 136 8.61 13.14 3.11
C LEU A 136 8.94 13.53 4.55
N GLY A 137 8.50 12.75 5.53
CA GLY A 137 8.79 12.97 6.95
C GLY A 137 10.29 12.97 7.21
N PHE A 138 11.01 11.98 6.67
CA PHE A 138 12.45 11.92 6.77
C PHE A 138 13.16 13.10 6.11
N LEU A 139 12.79 13.45 4.88
CA LEU A 139 13.40 14.56 4.15
C LEU A 139 13.22 15.89 4.89
N LEU A 140 12.02 16.19 5.38
CA LEU A 140 11.77 17.41 6.15
C LEU A 140 12.58 17.43 7.46
N GLY A 141 12.63 16.28 8.14
CA GLY A 141 13.48 16.06 9.31
C GLY A 141 14.95 16.41 9.07
N LEU A 142 15.49 15.94 7.95
CA LEU A 142 16.87 16.17 7.53
C LEU A 142 17.17 17.62 7.17
N PHE A 143 16.26 18.30 6.46
CA PHE A 143 16.49 19.67 6.00
C PHE A 143 16.31 20.70 7.10
N SER A 144 15.61 20.36 8.18
CA SER A 144 15.37 21.27 9.31
C SER A 144 16.40 21.13 10.44
N ASP A 145 17.26 20.11 10.46
CA ASP A 145 18.34 20.00 11.45
C ASP A 145 19.63 20.66 10.94
N SER A 146 20.15 21.63 11.70
CA SER A 146 21.38 22.37 11.40
C SER A 146 22.64 21.75 12.01
N GLY A 147 22.49 20.73 12.88
CA GLY A 147 23.57 20.01 13.57
C GLY A 147 23.74 18.57 13.09
N ARG A 148 24.19 18.37 11.83
CA ARG A 148 24.29 17.04 11.21
C ARG A 148 25.24 16.07 11.94
N SER A 149 24.69 15.02 12.53
CA SER A 149 25.43 13.80 12.88
C SER A 149 25.22 12.73 11.81
N TRP A 150 26.27 12.43 11.04
CA TRP A 150 26.22 11.55 9.86
C TRP A 150 26.05 10.06 10.19
N THR A 151 26.24 9.65 11.45
CA THR A 151 26.27 8.23 11.84
C THR A 151 24.90 7.57 11.94
N THR A 152 23.82 8.35 12.14
CA THR A 152 22.43 7.86 12.17
C THR A 152 21.66 8.15 10.88
N THR A 153 22.18 9.03 10.03
CA THR A 153 21.55 9.45 8.77
C THR A 153 21.70 8.41 7.67
N ILE A 154 22.85 7.74 7.62
CA ILE A 154 23.24 6.80 6.55
C ILE A 154 22.35 5.54 6.49
N PRO A 155 22.01 4.86 7.61
CA PRO A 155 21.10 3.71 7.57
C PRO A 155 19.69 4.10 7.13
N CYS A 156 19.18 5.26 7.56
CA CYS A 156 17.85 5.74 7.18
C CYS A 156 17.79 6.22 5.74
N THR A 157 18.85 6.84 5.21
CA THR A 157 18.91 7.17 3.77
C THR A 157 18.94 5.91 2.93
N MET A 158 19.68 4.87 3.33
CA MET A 158 19.66 3.57 2.65
C MET A 158 18.27 2.93 2.68
N ALA A 159 17.58 2.96 3.83
CA ALA A 159 16.22 2.45 3.96
C ALA A 159 15.20 3.23 3.12
N VAL A 160 15.32 4.57 3.07
CA VAL A 160 14.45 5.44 2.26
C VAL A 160 14.72 5.28 0.76
N VAL A 161 15.99 5.11 0.36
CA VAL A 161 16.36 4.80 -1.04
C VAL A 161 15.86 3.42 -1.45
N LEU A 162 15.95 2.43 -0.56
CA LEU A 162 15.36 1.11 -0.78
C LEU A 162 13.83 1.23 -0.92
N LEU A 163 13.15 1.94 -0.03
CA LEU A 163 11.70 2.18 -0.11
C LEU A 163 11.27 2.92 -1.38
N ALA A 164 12.11 3.81 -1.92
CA ALA A 164 11.86 4.51 -3.19
C ALA A 164 12.16 3.66 -4.44
N SER A 165 12.76 2.48 -4.27
CA SER A 165 13.10 1.54 -5.37
C SER A 165 12.03 0.46 -5.58
N PHE A 166 11.01 0.41 -4.72
CA PHE A 166 9.81 -0.44 -4.82
C PHE A 166 8.57 0.40 -5.17
#